data_AF-A0A8J4PZM7-F1
#
_entry.id   AF-A0A8J4PZM7-F1
#
_cell.length_a   1.000
_cell.length_b   1.000
_cell.length_c   1.000
_cell.angle_alpha   90.00
_cell.angle_beta   90.00
_cell.angle_gamma   90.00
#
_symmetry.space_group_name_H-M   'P 1'
#
loop_
_entity.id
_entity.type
_entity.pdbx_description
1 polymer ?
#
loop_
_entity_poly.entity_id
_entity_poly.type
_entity_poly.pdbx_seq_one_letter_code
_entity_poly.pdbx_strand_id
1 'polypeptide(L)'
;MNNYQQHHQQQQNEEFRNINNDDDLLGELNDLLNDLNPSNSYIKYAKDWILRYSNKSNLIINTIVQRVPVIEPPEKRLFLLFLISEILHSCAIEKTLDHHHHHHQEHYITLLYQNLPSILSNTYYLLDNQQKDKIKNICNLWEERKIFNPNEIKSLKSNLKDVPPLGIASPGAIVTHLKLASNVTLPLNPTDINYYHLHQFDRSANNYSLYDSLRQFQENINAPNGPVPPNTQQQPQSQQ
;
A
#
# COMPACT_ATOMS: atom_id res chain seq x y z
N MET A 1 23.16 -29.76 31.14
CA MET A 1 23.08 -29.26 29.75
C MET A 1 21.72 -28.63 29.43
N ASN A 2 21.00 -28.05 30.40
CA ASN A 2 19.60 -27.57 30.24
C ASN A 2 19.38 -26.06 30.42
N ASN A 3 20.42 -25.26 30.73
CA ASN A 3 20.21 -23.83 31.05
C ASN A 3 20.18 -22.90 29.82
N TYR A 4 20.66 -23.34 28.66
CA TYR A 4 20.66 -22.51 27.44
C TYR A 4 19.31 -22.51 26.71
N GLN A 5 18.46 -23.52 26.92
CA GLN A 5 17.12 -23.57 26.32
C GLN A 5 16.08 -22.75 27.09
N GLN A 6 16.23 -22.60 28.41
CA GLN A 6 15.30 -21.78 29.22
C GLN A 6 15.52 -20.27 29.04
N HIS A 7 16.76 -19.81 28.82
CA HIS A 7 17.03 -18.39 28.61
C HIS A 7 16.48 -17.86 27.28
N HIS A 8 16.50 -18.66 26.21
CA HIS A 8 15.91 -18.25 24.93
C HIS A 8 14.38 -18.20 24.95
N GLN A 9 13.73 -18.97 25.83
CA GLN A 9 12.27 -18.95 25.97
C GLN A 9 11.78 -17.81 26.88
N GLN A 10 12.62 -17.35 27.83
CA GLN A 10 12.31 -16.18 28.66
C GLN A 10 12.51 -14.85 27.93
N GLN A 11 13.51 -14.72 27.04
CA GLN A 11 13.67 -13.50 26.23
C GLN A 11 12.53 -13.26 25.23
N GLN A 12 11.91 -14.31 24.69
CA GLN A 12 10.70 -14.15 23.86
C GLN A 12 9.44 -13.77 24.65
N ASN A 13 9.41 -14.03 25.97
CA ASN A 13 8.25 -13.71 26.81
C ASN A 13 8.25 -12.28 27.36
N GLU A 14 9.40 -11.58 27.35
CA GLU A 14 9.45 -10.15 27.71
C GLU A 14 9.07 -9.21 26.55
N GLU A 15 9.08 -9.68 25.30
CA GLU A 15 8.78 -8.89 24.08
C GLU A 15 7.29 -8.53 23.91
N PHE A 16 6.44 -8.89 24.87
CA PHE A 16 5.02 -9.05 24.63
C PHE A 16 4.18 -8.57 25.81
N ARG A 17 4.17 -7.25 26.02
CA ARG A 17 3.24 -6.59 26.96
C ARG A 17 1.81 -6.74 26.47
N ASN A 18 0.86 -6.95 27.38
CA ASN A 18 -0.57 -6.96 27.04
C ASN A 18 -1.08 -5.51 27.07
N ILE A 19 -1.26 -4.93 25.88
CA ILE A 19 -1.67 -3.54 25.71
C ILE A 19 -3.19 -3.45 25.82
N ASN A 20 -3.67 -2.75 26.84
CA ASN A 20 -5.11 -2.53 27.05
C ASN A 20 -5.59 -1.16 26.56
N ASN A 21 -4.68 -0.21 26.32
CA ASN A 21 -4.98 1.15 25.87
C ASN A 21 -4.79 1.28 24.35
N ASP A 22 -5.73 1.93 23.67
CA ASP A 22 -5.70 2.11 22.22
C ASP A 22 -4.52 3.02 21.80
N ASP A 23 -4.15 4.03 22.59
CA ASP A 23 -3.04 4.93 22.24
C ASP A 23 -1.68 4.20 22.25
N ASP A 24 -1.45 3.36 23.25
CA ASP A 24 -0.24 2.55 23.37
C ASP A 24 -0.17 1.50 22.23
N LEU A 25 -1.32 0.92 21.87
CA LEU A 25 -1.43 -0.03 20.76
C LEU A 25 -1.08 0.64 19.43
N LEU A 26 -1.58 1.86 19.21
CA LEU A 26 -1.29 2.65 18.02
C LEU A 26 0.18 3.10 17.99
N GLY A 27 0.76 3.43 19.14
CA GLY A 27 2.19 3.73 19.28
C GLY A 27 3.05 2.56 18.79
N GLU A 28 2.85 1.37 19.37
CA GLU A 28 3.58 0.17 18.98
C GLU A 28 3.33 -0.24 17.53
N LEU A 29 2.09 -0.12 17.03
CA LEU A 29 1.80 -0.38 15.61
C LEU A 29 2.54 0.58 14.69
N ASN A 30 2.67 1.85 15.06
CA ASN A 30 3.42 2.81 14.26
C ASN A 30 4.92 2.48 14.23
N ASP A 31 5.48 2.07 15.36
CA ASP A 31 6.87 1.63 15.45
C ASP A 31 7.12 0.39 14.58
N LEU A 32 6.21 -0.60 14.66
CA LEU A 32 6.22 -1.79 13.81
C LEU A 32 6.12 -1.43 12.31
N LEU A 33 5.33 -0.43 11.95
CA LEU A 33 5.23 0.00 10.54
C LEU A 33 6.46 0.82 10.09
N ASN A 34 7.11 1.55 10.99
CA ASN A 34 8.33 2.31 10.69
C ASN A 34 9.53 1.39 10.43
N ASP A 35 9.62 0.30 11.20
CA ASP A 35 10.72 -0.66 11.16
C ASP A 35 10.50 -1.81 10.15
N LEU A 36 9.46 -1.70 9.31
CA LEU A 36 9.18 -2.66 8.23
C LEU A 36 10.43 -2.95 7.38
N ASN A 37 10.77 -4.24 7.32
CA ASN A 37 11.88 -4.77 6.57
C ASN A 37 11.53 -6.17 6.00
N PRO A 38 12.27 -6.66 4.99
CA PRO A 38 11.92 -7.91 4.32
C PRO A 38 12.34 -9.17 5.10
N SER A 39 12.87 -9.05 6.32
CA SER A 39 13.32 -10.22 7.08
C SER A 39 12.14 -11.11 7.45
N ASN A 40 12.24 -12.41 7.15
CA ASN A 40 11.25 -13.40 7.55
C ASN A 40 11.00 -13.40 9.07
N SER A 41 12.04 -13.15 9.88
CA SER A 41 11.88 -13.07 11.34
C SER A 41 11.03 -11.87 11.75
N TYR A 42 11.25 -10.73 11.10
CA TYR A 42 10.51 -9.50 11.37
C TYR A 42 9.06 -9.61 10.92
N ILE A 43 8.82 -10.09 9.70
CA ILE A 43 7.47 -10.28 9.17
C ILE A 43 6.68 -11.25 10.05
N LYS A 44 7.31 -12.34 10.49
CA LYS A 44 6.68 -13.30 11.41
C LYS A 44 6.33 -12.64 12.75
N TYR A 45 7.28 -11.93 13.36
CA TYR A 45 7.07 -11.20 14.61
C TYR A 45 5.91 -10.20 14.49
N ALA A 46 5.94 -9.35 13.46
CA ALA A 46 4.92 -8.33 13.24
C ALA A 46 3.53 -8.95 13.02
N LYS A 47 3.47 -10.07 12.29
CA LYS A 47 2.24 -10.82 12.07
C LYS A 47 1.71 -11.42 13.38
N ASP A 48 2.57 -12.05 14.18
CA ASP A 48 2.18 -12.62 15.49
C ASP A 48 1.67 -11.52 16.45
N TRP A 49 2.30 -10.34 16.43
CA TRP A 49 1.84 -9.17 17.19
C TRP A 49 0.44 -8.72 16.74
N ILE A 50 0.21 -8.55 15.43
CA ILE A 50 -1.09 -8.13 14.88
C ILE A 50 -2.21 -9.13 15.21
N LEU A 51 -1.94 -10.43 15.05
CA LEU A 51 -2.93 -11.47 15.28
C LEU A 51 -3.29 -11.65 16.76
N ARG A 52 -2.38 -11.32 17.68
CA ARG A 52 -2.69 -11.32 19.12
C ARG A 52 -3.79 -10.33 19.48
N TYR A 53 -3.77 -9.15 18.87
CA TYR A 53 -4.76 -8.09 19.11
C TYR A 53 -5.97 -8.19 18.16
N SER A 54 -6.41 -9.40 17.87
CA SER A 54 -7.49 -9.66 16.90
C SER A 54 -8.86 -9.08 17.31
N ASN A 55 -9.08 -8.85 18.60
CA ASN A 55 -10.21 -8.09 19.13
C ASN A 55 -10.20 -6.60 18.73
N LYS A 56 -9.03 -6.06 18.36
CA LYS A 56 -8.81 -4.68 17.91
C LYS A 56 -8.54 -4.59 16.40
N SER A 57 -8.87 -5.62 15.63
CA SER A 57 -8.57 -5.71 14.19
C SER A 57 -9.05 -4.50 13.38
N ASN A 58 -10.24 -3.96 13.65
CA ASN A 58 -10.73 -2.75 12.98
C ASN A 58 -9.77 -1.55 13.14
N LEU A 59 -9.32 -1.30 14.38
CA LEU A 59 -8.40 -0.20 14.69
C LEU A 59 -7.05 -0.39 14.00
N ILE A 60 -6.54 -1.63 14.04
CA ILE A 60 -5.26 -1.99 13.43
C ILE A 60 -5.33 -1.83 11.91
N ILE A 61 -6.33 -2.41 11.24
CA ILE A 61 -6.46 -2.34 9.78
C ILE A 61 -6.68 -0.90 9.31
N ASN A 62 -7.53 -0.11 10.00
CA ASN A 62 -7.75 1.29 9.65
C ASN A 62 -6.44 2.10 9.74
N THR A 63 -5.63 1.86 10.78
CA THR A 63 -4.34 2.51 10.95
C THR A 63 -3.35 2.11 9.86
N ILE A 64 -3.27 0.82 9.52
CA ILE A 64 -2.45 0.33 8.40
C ILE A 64 -2.83 1.04 7.11
N VAL A 65 -4.12 1.12 6.80
CA VAL A 65 -4.62 1.77 5.57
C VAL A 65 -4.26 3.26 5.52
N GLN A 66 -4.40 3.97 6.64
CA GLN A 66 -4.00 5.37 6.76
C GLN A 66 -2.48 5.58 6.62
N ARG A 67 -1.67 4.61 7.06
CA ARG A 67 -0.21 4.68 7.01
C ARG A 67 0.37 4.32 5.63
N VAL A 68 -0.28 3.45 4.85
CA VAL A 68 0.22 3.04 3.51
C VAL A 68 0.72 4.20 2.63
N PRO A 69 -0.02 5.32 2.43
CA PRO A 69 0.44 6.40 1.55
C PRO A 69 1.66 7.18 2.07
N VAL A 70 1.99 7.06 3.37
CA VAL A 70 3.05 7.82 4.05
C VAL A 70 4.21 6.93 4.52
N ILE A 71 4.21 5.64 4.17
CA ILE A 71 5.36 4.75 4.38
C ILE A 71 6.45 5.11 3.37
N GLU A 72 7.61 5.46 3.91
CA GLU A 72 8.81 5.81 3.16
C GLU A 72 10.02 4.94 3.62
N PRO A 73 10.90 4.54 2.69
CA PRO A 73 10.79 4.78 1.25
C PRO A 73 9.70 3.88 0.59
N PRO A 74 9.20 4.18 -0.62
CA PRO A 74 8.02 3.52 -1.20
C PRO A 74 8.16 1.99 -1.33
N GLU A 75 9.38 1.49 -1.45
CA GLU A 75 9.70 0.06 -1.52
C GLU A 75 9.30 -0.68 -0.23
N LYS A 76 9.28 0.01 0.94
CA LYS A 76 8.81 -0.59 2.20
C LYS A 76 7.33 -0.97 2.15
N ARG A 77 6.53 -0.38 1.26
CA ARG A 77 5.12 -0.75 1.07
C ARG A 77 4.99 -2.18 0.52
N LEU A 78 5.99 -2.67 -0.21
CA LEU A 78 6.05 -4.08 -0.61
C LEU A 78 6.24 -5.00 0.60
N PHE A 79 6.99 -4.59 1.62
CA PHE A 79 7.15 -5.36 2.85
C PHE A 79 5.87 -5.40 3.67
N LEU A 80 5.10 -4.30 3.67
CA LEU A 80 3.74 -4.31 4.21
C LEU A 80 2.84 -5.31 3.47
N LEU A 81 2.93 -5.42 2.14
CA LEU A 81 2.20 -6.44 1.39
C LEU A 81 2.64 -7.87 1.75
N PHE A 82 3.93 -8.11 2.02
CA PHE A 82 4.39 -9.40 2.55
C PHE A 82 3.79 -9.70 3.92
N LEU A 83 3.76 -8.71 4.82
CA LEU A 83 3.13 -8.83 6.13
C LEU A 83 1.63 -9.14 6.01
N ILE A 84 0.90 -8.39 5.19
CA ILE A 84 -0.53 -8.65 4.93
C ILE A 84 -0.74 -10.06 4.38
N SER A 85 0.12 -10.51 3.48
CA SER A 85 0.05 -11.87 2.93
C SER A 85 0.24 -12.94 4.00
N GLU A 86 1.16 -12.76 4.94
CA GLU A 86 1.38 -13.69 6.05
C GLU A 86 0.23 -13.70 7.06
N ILE A 87 -0.40 -12.55 7.32
CA ILE A 87 -1.60 -12.43 8.14
C ILE A 87 -2.76 -13.19 7.49
N LEU A 88 -3.05 -12.91 6.21
CA LEU A 88 -4.10 -13.59 5.45
C LEU A 88 -3.90 -15.10 5.44
N HIS A 89 -2.67 -15.55 5.20
CA HIS A 89 -2.33 -16.95 5.18
C HIS A 89 -2.55 -17.62 6.54
N SER A 90 -2.12 -16.99 7.63
CA SER A 90 -2.30 -17.54 8.97
C SER A 90 -3.77 -17.61 9.36
N CYS A 91 -4.56 -16.55 9.08
CA CYS A 91 -6.01 -16.58 9.28
C CYS A 91 -6.68 -17.69 8.46
N ALA A 92 -6.25 -17.91 7.20
CA ALA A 92 -6.84 -18.93 6.34
C ALA A 92 -6.53 -20.37 6.81
N ILE A 93 -5.32 -20.62 7.33
CA ILE A 93 -4.95 -21.92 7.91
C ILE A 93 -5.72 -22.16 9.21
N GLU A 94 -5.70 -21.19 10.13
CA GLU A 94 -6.28 -21.35 11.46
C GLU A 94 -7.81 -21.46 11.42
N LYS A 95 -8.46 -20.91 10.37
CA LYS A 95 -9.86 -21.16 10.03
C LYS A 95 -10.21 -22.65 10.04
N THR A 96 -9.27 -23.52 9.69
CA THR A 96 -9.51 -24.97 9.62
C THR A 96 -9.33 -25.72 10.95
N LEU A 97 -8.77 -25.08 11.98
CA LEU A 97 -8.25 -25.78 13.17
C LEU A 97 -9.03 -25.48 14.47
N ASP A 98 -9.64 -24.31 14.64
CA ASP A 98 -10.31 -23.93 15.89
C ASP A 98 -11.58 -23.08 15.67
N HIS A 99 -12.69 -23.46 16.30
CA HIS A 99 -14.02 -22.84 16.08
C HIS A 99 -14.22 -21.53 16.84
N HIS A 100 -13.53 -21.31 17.97
CA HIS A 100 -13.70 -20.09 18.78
C HIS A 100 -12.86 -18.90 18.25
N HIS A 101 -11.66 -19.15 17.72
CA HIS A 101 -10.80 -18.13 17.11
C HIS A 101 -11.23 -17.76 15.68
N HIS A 102 -12.13 -18.55 15.09
CA HIS A 102 -12.59 -18.45 13.72
C HIS A 102 -13.20 -17.08 13.38
N HIS A 103 -13.99 -16.50 14.29
CA HIS A 103 -14.72 -15.27 14.02
C HIS A 103 -13.78 -14.06 13.87
N HIS A 104 -12.74 -13.97 14.70
CA HIS A 104 -11.78 -12.88 14.64
C HIS A 104 -10.85 -13.00 13.41
N GLN A 105 -10.48 -14.21 13.03
CA GLN A 105 -9.66 -14.48 11.83
C GLN A 105 -10.43 -14.22 10.54
N GLU A 106 -11.69 -14.65 10.47
CA GLU A 106 -12.57 -14.34 9.33
C GLU A 106 -12.78 -12.83 9.21
N HIS A 107 -12.95 -12.14 10.34
CA HIS A 107 -13.06 -10.69 10.36
C HIS A 107 -11.80 -9.99 9.81
N TYR A 108 -10.60 -10.47 10.12
CA TYR A 108 -9.37 -9.97 9.51
C TYR A 108 -9.34 -10.16 7.99
N ILE A 109 -9.72 -11.34 7.49
CA ILE A 109 -9.77 -11.62 6.05
C ILE A 109 -10.76 -10.65 5.36
N THR A 110 -11.95 -10.46 5.94
CA THR A 110 -12.95 -9.53 5.42
C THR A 110 -12.44 -8.09 5.39
N LEU A 111 -11.89 -7.59 6.51
CA LEU A 111 -11.36 -6.22 6.61
C LEU A 111 -10.21 -5.99 5.63
N LEU A 112 -9.29 -6.94 5.52
CA LEU A 112 -8.17 -6.82 4.57
C LEU A 112 -8.69 -6.84 3.13
N TYR A 113 -9.59 -7.76 2.78
CA TYR A 113 -10.15 -7.82 1.42
C TYR A 113 -10.82 -6.51 1.00
N GLN A 114 -11.59 -5.87 1.89
CA GLN A 114 -12.22 -4.58 1.63
C GLN A 114 -11.21 -3.45 1.36
N ASN A 115 -10.04 -3.50 2.01
CA ASN A 115 -9.03 -2.45 1.95
C ASN A 115 -7.89 -2.75 0.95
N LEU A 116 -7.74 -3.99 0.51
CA LEU A 116 -6.70 -4.44 -0.41
C LEU A 116 -6.64 -3.62 -1.71
N PRO A 117 -7.75 -3.22 -2.37
CA PRO A 117 -7.67 -2.38 -3.56
C PRO A 117 -6.90 -1.07 -3.30
N SER A 118 -7.19 -0.39 -2.19
CA SER A 118 -6.50 0.86 -1.81
C SER A 118 -5.02 0.62 -1.51
N ILE A 119 -4.71 -0.43 -0.73
CA ILE A 119 -3.33 -0.78 -0.36
C ILE A 119 -2.51 -1.13 -1.61
N LEU A 120 -3.09 -1.95 -2.50
CA LEU A 120 -2.48 -2.37 -3.75
C LEU A 120 -2.22 -1.19 -4.68
N SER A 121 -3.19 -0.30 -4.89
CA SER A 121 -2.99 0.89 -5.74
C SER A 121 -1.95 1.85 -5.16
N ASN A 122 -1.97 2.12 -3.85
CA ASN A 122 -0.96 2.98 -3.22
C ASN A 122 0.45 2.39 -3.17
N THR A 123 0.59 1.10 -3.52
CA THR A 123 1.87 0.38 -3.57
C THR A 123 2.31 0.19 -5.01
N TYR A 124 1.50 -0.46 -5.85
CA TYR A 124 1.86 -0.92 -7.21
C TYR A 124 2.39 0.17 -8.13
N TYR A 125 1.81 1.38 -8.09
CA TYR A 125 2.18 2.45 -9.03
C TYR A 125 3.52 3.12 -8.73
N LEU A 126 4.05 2.96 -7.53
CA LEU A 126 5.31 3.56 -7.09
C LEU A 126 6.52 2.65 -7.23
N LEU A 127 6.29 1.39 -7.61
CA LEU A 127 7.33 0.36 -7.67
C LEU A 127 7.84 0.13 -9.10
N ASP A 128 9.05 -0.39 -9.19
CA ASP A 128 9.63 -0.83 -10.47
C ASP A 128 8.92 -2.10 -11.01
N ASN A 129 9.23 -2.48 -12.25
CA ASN A 129 8.60 -3.65 -12.89
C ASN A 129 8.89 -4.97 -12.15
N GLN A 130 10.09 -5.14 -11.60
CA GLN A 130 10.46 -6.36 -10.86
C GLN A 130 9.64 -6.48 -9.57
N GLN A 131 9.41 -5.37 -8.88
CA GLN A 131 8.60 -5.29 -7.67
C GLN A 131 7.10 -5.42 -7.99
N LYS A 132 6.62 -4.86 -9.09
CA LYS A 132 5.25 -5.08 -9.59
C LYS A 132 4.96 -6.55 -9.85
N ASP A 133 5.92 -7.28 -10.43
CA ASP A 133 5.78 -8.72 -10.64
C ASP A 133 5.70 -9.49 -9.32
N LYS A 134 6.40 -9.03 -8.26
CA LYS A 134 6.23 -9.60 -6.91
C LYS A 134 4.80 -9.42 -6.40
N ILE A 135 4.16 -8.26 -6.63
CA ILE A 135 2.76 -8.04 -6.24
C ILE A 135 1.82 -8.99 -7.00
N LYS A 136 2.03 -9.15 -8.32
CA LYS A 136 1.25 -10.12 -9.12
C LYS A 136 1.41 -11.55 -8.57
N ASN A 137 2.63 -11.93 -8.19
CA ASN A 137 2.92 -13.23 -7.58
C ASN A 137 2.23 -13.40 -6.22
N ILE A 138 2.17 -12.35 -5.37
CA ILE A 138 1.41 -12.39 -4.12
C ILE A 138 -0.08 -12.68 -4.41
N CYS A 139 -0.68 -12.01 -5.39
CA CYS A 139 -2.07 -12.28 -5.77
C CYS A 139 -2.27 -13.71 -6.29
N ASN A 140 -1.32 -14.26 -7.05
CA ASN A 140 -1.37 -15.65 -7.48
C ASN A 140 -1.28 -16.62 -6.28
N LEU A 141 -0.40 -16.34 -5.32
CA LEU A 141 -0.26 -17.14 -4.11
C LEU A 141 -1.56 -17.17 -3.29
N TRP A 142 -2.29 -16.07 -3.21
CA TRP A 142 -3.59 -16.04 -2.52
C TRP A 142 -4.64 -16.92 -3.22
N GLU A 143 -4.60 -17.02 -4.55
CA GLU A 143 -5.43 -17.93 -5.34
C GLU A 143 -5.04 -19.40 -5.11
N GLU A 144 -3.74 -19.71 -5.25
CA GLU A 144 -3.19 -21.06 -5.08
C GLU A 144 -3.46 -21.63 -3.68
N ARG A 145 -3.33 -20.79 -2.66
CA ARG A 145 -3.58 -21.15 -1.26
C ARG A 145 -5.06 -21.09 -0.87
N LYS A 146 -5.96 -20.79 -1.81
CA LYS A 146 -7.41 -20.69 -1.60
C LYS A 146 -7.79 -19.71 -0.50
N ILE A 147 -7.00 -18.65 -0.32
CA ILE A 147 -7.33 -17.54 0.60
C ILE A 147 -8.50 -16.75 0.00
N PHE A 148 -8.43 -16.49 -1.31
CA PHE A 148 -9.48 -15.86 -2.09
C PHE A 148 -9.83 -16.74 -3.28
N ASN A 149 -11.06 -16.64 -3.76
CA ASN A 149 -11.50 -17.34 -4.96
C ASN A 149 -10.99 -16.65 -6.25
N PRO A 150 -10.99 -17.35 -7.40
CA PRO A 150 -10.47 -16.80 -8.65
C PRO A 150 -11.15 -15.50 -9.10
N ASN A 151 -12.44 -15.30 -8.79
CA ASN A 151 -13.16 -14.08 -9.16
C ASN A 151 -12.73 -12.89 -8.31
N GLU A 152 -12.51 -13.09 -7.02
CA GLU A 152 -11.97 -12.08 -6.09
C GLU A 152 -10.56 -11.67 -6.53
N ILE A 153 -9.69 -12.64 -6.85
CA ILE A 153 -8.34 -12.38 -7.34
C ILE A 153 -8.36 -11.64 -8.67
N LYS A 154 -9.24 -12.03 -9.60
CA LYS A 154 -9.44 -11.32 -10.87
C LYS A 154 -9.86 -9.87 -10.65
N SER A 155 -10.76 -9.62 -9.69
CA SER A 155 -11.17 -8.27 -9.30
C SER A 155 -9.99 -7.47 -8.74
N LEU A 156 -9.21 -8.03 -7.82
CA LEU A 156 -8.02 -7.37 -7.27
C LEU A 156 -6.98 -7.04 -8.37
N LYS A 157 -6.67 -7.99 -9.25
CA LYS A 157 -5.74 -7.81 -10.37
C LYS A 157 -6.23 -6.77 -11.38
N SER A 158 -7.54 -6.58 -11.53
CA SER A 158 -8.10 -5.56 -12.43
C SER A 158 -7.73 -4.12 -12.01
N ASN A 159 -7.37 -3.92 -10.73
CA ASN A 159 -6.87 -2.66 -10.19
C ASN A 159 -5.35 -2.48 -10.36
N LEU A 160 -4.63 -3.51 -10.84
CA LEU A 160 -3.18 -3.53 -11.05
C LEU A 160 -2.81 -3.32 -12.53
N LYS A 161 -3.39 -2.30 -13.16
CA LYS A 161 -3.08 -1.96 -14.56
C LYS A 161 -1.74 -1.24 -14.65
N ASP A 162 -1.06 -1.34 -15.79
CA ASP A 162 0.20 -0.61 -16.02
C ASP A 162 0.02 0.92 -15.95
N VAL A 163 -1.22 1.39 -16.14
CA VAL A 163 -1.63 2.79 -16.00
C VAL A 163 -2.68 2.90 -14.88
N PRO A 164 -2.56 3.85 -13.94
CA PRO A 164 -3.57 4.07 -12.91
C PRO A 164 -4.96 4.35 -13.50
N PRO A 165 -6.05 3.81 -12.90
CA PRO A 165 -7.39 3.99 -13.43
C PRO A 165 -7.79 5.46 -13.48
N LEU A 166 -8.31 5.89 -14.64
CA LEU A 166 -8.89 7.21 -14.85
C LEU A 166 -10.07 7.41 -13.88
N GLY A 167 -10.03 8.48 -13.08
CA GLY A 167 -11.15 8.90 -12.22
C GLY A 167 -11.05 8.56 -10.72
N ILE A 168 -10.04 7.82 -10.27
CA ILE A 168 -9.76 7.65 -8.83
C ILE A 168 -8.35 8.17 -8.55
N ALA A 169 -8.24 9.49 -8.52
CA ALA A 169 -6.99 10.15 -8.16
C ALA A 169 -6.81 10.07 -6.64
N SER A 170 -6.36 8.91 -6.13
CA SER A 170 -5.88 8.84 -4.76
C SER A 170 -4.70 9.80 -4.61
N PRO A 171 -4.51 10.45 -3.45
CA PRO A 171 -3.38 11.35 -3.23
C PRO A 171 -2.04 10.71 -3.63
N GLY A 172 -1.87 9.39 -3.40
CA GLY A 172 -0.72 8.62 -3.86
C GLY A 172 -0.56 8.56 -5.39
N ALA A 173 -1.64 8.38 -6.14
CA ALA A 173 -1.62 8.39 -7.60
C ALA A 173 -1.27 9.78 -8.17
N ILE A 174 -1.73 10.86 -7.53
CA ILE A 174 -1.41 12.24 -7.89
C ILE A 174 0.08 12.54 -7.61
N VAL A 175 0.57 12.20 -6.41
CA VAL A 175 2.01 12.34 -6.07
C VAL A 175 2.88 11.57 -7.09
N THR A 176 2.45 10.37 -7.48
CA THR A 176 3.16 9.55 -8.47
C THR A 176 3.19 10.23 -9.83
N HIS A 177 2.05 10.71 -10.33
CA HIS A 177 1.98 11.43 -11.60
C HIS A 177 2.87 12.68 -11.59
N LEU A 178 2.90 13.43 -10.49
CA LEU A 178 3.73 14.64 -10.36
C LEU A 178 5.23 14.36 -10.29
N LYS A 179 5.64 13.26 -9.61
CA LYS A 179 7.04 12.81 -9.59
C LYS A 179 7.51 12.33 -10.95
N LEU A 180 6.64 11.71 -11.75
CA LEU A 180 6.99 11.18 -13.08
C LEU A 180 6.92 12.25 -14.18
N ALA A 181 6.04 13.24 -14.07
CA ALA A 181 5.80 14.25 -15.10
C ALA A 181 6.82 15.40 -15.11
N SER A 182 7.60 15.59 -14.04
CA SER A 182 8.46 16.77 -13.93
C SER A 182 9.79 16.48 -13.23
N ASN A 183 10.86 17.12 -13.72
CA ASN A 183 12.15 17.30 -13.02
C ASN A 183 11.97 18.21 -11.78
N VAL A 184 11.06 17.85 -10.87
CA VAL A 184 10.77 18.64 -9.67
C VAL A 184 11.90 18.42 -8.66
N THR A 185 12.61 19.49 -8.34
CA THR A 185 13.73 19.51 -7.39
C THR A 185 13.29 19.69 -5.92
N LEU A 186 11.99 19.69 -5.64
CA LEU A 186 11.44 19.84 -4.29
C LEU A 186 10.75 18.56 -3.79
N PRO A 187 10.96 18.19 -2.50
CA PRO A 187 10.31 17.04 -1.89
C PRO A 187 8.81 17.33 -1.72
N LEU A 188 7.98 16.72 -2.57
CA LEU A 188 6.52 16.76 -2.43
C LEU A 188 6.11 15.79 -1.30
N ASN A 189 5.60 16.31 -0.18
CA ASN A 189 5.04 15.49 0.89
C ASN A 189 3.56 15.20 0.62
N PRO A 190 3.04 14.02 1.03
CA PRO A 190 1.62 13.67 0.86
C PRO A 190 0.65 14.64 1.54
N THR A 191 1.08 15.36 2.58
CA THR A 191 0.32 16.39 3.28
C THR A 191 0.18 17.69 2.49
N ASP A 192 1.05 17.91 1.50
CA ASP A 192 1.03 19.12 0.67
C ASP A 192 -0.10 19.05 -0.38
N ILE A 193 -0.58 17.84 -0.69
CA ILE A 193 -1.64 17.60 -1.66
C ILE A 193 -2.98 17.46 -0.93
N ASN A 194 -3.47 18.58 -0.40
CA ASN A 194 -4.88 18.71 -0.07
C ASN A 194 -5.63 19.21 -1.32
N TYR A 195 -6.59 18.42 -1.81
CA TYR A 195 -7.37 18.69 -3.03
C TYR A 195 -8.02 20.09 -2.99
N TYR A 196 -8.37 20.58 -1.80
CA TYR A 196 -8.96 21.90 -1.59
C TYR A 196 -7.93 23.05 -1.55
N HIS A 197 -6.64 22.76 -1.33
CA HIS A 197 -5.56 23.75 -1.23
C HIS A 197 -4.77 23.89 -2.54
N LEU A 198 -4.99 23.04 -3.54
CA LEU A 198 -4.41 23.19 -4.88
C LEU A 198 -4.78 24.51 -5.56
N HIS A 199 -5.90 25.13 -5.18
CA HIS A 199 -6.26 26.48 -5.65
C HIS A 199 -5.51 27.62 -4.93
N GLN A 200 -4.90 27.31 -3.79
CA GLN A 200 -4.15 28.24 -2.92
C GLN A 200 -2.63 28.08 -3.04
N PHE A 201 -2.15 27.07 -3.78
CA PHE A 201 -0.74 26.92 -4.09
C PHE A 201 -0.20 28.14 -4.85
N ASP A 202 1.01 28.55 -4.51
CA ASP A 202 1.65 29.75 -5.02
C ASP A 202 1.68 29.75 -6.57
N ARG A 203 0.93 30.69 -7.16
CA ARG A 203 0.85 30.93 -8.61
C ARG A 203 2.03 31.75 -9.13
N SER A 204 3.13 31.82 -8.38
CA SER A 204 4.35 32.49 -8.82
C SER A 204 4.91 31.85 -10.09
N ALA A 205 5.71 32.63 -10.82
CA ALA A 205 6.22 32.27 -12.14
C ALA A 205 7.02 30.95 -12.19
N ASN A 206 7.48 30.46 -11.05
CA ASN A 206 8.26 29.24 -10.92
C ASN A 206 7.41 27.95 -10.90
N ASN A 207 6.09 28.06 -10.71
CA ASN A 207 5.18 26.91 -10.56
C ASN A 207 4.22 26.70 -11.74
N TYR A 208 4.37 27.47 -12.82
CA TYR A 208 3.51 27.32 -14.01
C TYR A 208 3.58 25.92 -14.63
N SER A 209 4.75 25.28 -14.65
CA SER A 209 4.89 23.92 -15.23
C SER A 209 4.13 22.86 -14.44
N LEU A 210 4.03 23.02 -13.11
CA LEU A 210 3.26 22.14 -12.23
C LEU A 210 1.77 22.34 -12.46
N TYR A 211 1.32 23.59 -12.53
CA TYR A 211 -0.07 23.95 -12.82
C TYR A 211 -0.51 23.47 -14.20
N ASP A 212 0.32 23.68 -15.22
CA ASP A 212 0.04 23.24 -16.58
C ASP A 212 0.00 21.72 -16.69
N SER A 213 0.90 21.02 -15.98
CA SER A 213 0.89 19.54 -15.93
C SER A 213 -0.35 19.00 -15.21
N LEU A 214 -0.77 19.63 -14.11
CA LEU A 214 -2.02 19.28 -13.40
C LEU A 214 -3.26 19.57 -14.23
N ARG A 215 -3.26 20.70 -14.95
CA ARG A 215 -4.36 21.11 -15.82
C ARG A 215 -4.46 20.19 -17.05
N GLN A 216 -3.34 19.89 -17.72
CA GLN A 216 -3.29 18.94 -18.82
C GLN A 216 -3.69 17.53 -18.37
N PHE A 217 -3.27 17.11 -17.18
CA PHE A 217 -3.75 15.89 -16.57
C PHE A 217 -5.28 15.95 -16.44
N GLN A 218 -5.85 16.97 -15.80
CA GLN A 218 -7.31 17.12 -15.64
C GLN A 218 -8.08 17.19 -16.97
N GLU A 219 -7.58 17.91 -17.96
CA GLU A 219 -8.17 18.02 -19.30
C GLU A 219 -8.14 16.67 -20.03
N ASN A 220 -7.06 15.89 -19.88
CA ASN A 220 -6.95 14.54 -20.42
C ASN A 220 -7.85 13.52 -19.69
N ILE A 221 -8.11 13.71 -18.40
CA ILE A 221 -9.03 12.84 -17.63
C ILE A 221 -10.49 13.12 -18.01
N ASN A 222 -10.82 14.37 -18.36
CA ASN A 222 -12.20 14.80 -18.63
C ASN A 222 -12.58 14.80 -20.13
N ALA A 223 -11.67 14.45 -21.04
CA ALA A 223 -11.95 14.41 -22.47
C ALA A 223 -12.82 13.18 -22.85
N PRO A 224 -13.97 13.37 -23.53
CA PRO A 224 -14.90 12.28 -23.89
C PRO A 224 -14.36 11.32 -24.96
N ASN A 225 -13.28 11.68 -25.66
CA ASN A 225 -12.56 10.83 -26.60
C ASN A 225 -11.11 10.80 -26.12
N GLY A 226 -10.56 9.60 -25.88
CA GLY A 226 -9.24 9.39 -25.24
C GLY A 226 -8.04 10.13 -25.87
N PRO A 227 -6.84 10.02 -25.28
CA PRO A 227 -5.71 10.89 -25.61
C PRO A 227 -5.31 10.81 -27.09
N VAL A 228 -5.20 11.98 -27.72
CA VAL A 228 -4.56 12.13 -29.03
C VAL A 228 -3.07 11.83 -28.82
N PRO A 229 -2.46 10.89 -29.57
CA PRO A 229 -1.05 10.60 -29.44
C PRO A 229 -0.20 11.85 -29.73
N PRO A 230 0.96 12.00 -29.07
CA PRO A 230 1.83 13.15 -29.31
C PRO A 230 2.24 13.14 -30.79
N ASN A 231 1.87 14.21 -31.49
CA ASN A 231 2.20 14.41 -32.89
C ASN A 231 3.73 14.27 -33.07
N THR A 232 4.14 13.26 -33.84
CA THR A 232 5.50 13.14 -34.36
C THR A 232 5.83 14.44 -35.09
N GLN A 233 6.91 15.09 -34.68
CA GLN A 233 7.45 16.28 -35.32
C GLN A 233 7.52 16.08 -36.85
N GLN A 234 6.60 16.70 -37.59
CA GLN A 234 6.82 16.95 -39.02
C GLN A 234 7.83 18.08 -39.13
N GLN A 235 9.04 17.75 -39.58
CA GLN A 235 10.01 18.72 -40.05
C GLN A 235 9.38 19.57 -41.17
N PRO A 236 9.56 20.90 -41.17
CA PRO A 236 9.13 21.72 -42.29
C PRO A 236 10.07 21.47 -43.48
N GLN A 237 9.54 20.92 -44.56
CA GLN A 237 10.19 21.01 -45.88
C GLN A 237 10.11 22.47 -46.33
N SER A 238 11.26 23.13 -46.28
CA SER A 238 11.50 24.42 -46.92
C SER A 238 11.35 24.29 -48.43
N GLN A 239 10.44 25.06 -49.00
CA GLN A 239 10.36 25.35 -50.42
C GLN A 239 11.56 26.22 -50.83
N GLN A 240 12.34 25.73 -51.79
CA GLN A 240 12.88 26.48 -52.94
C GLN A 240 13.42 25.50 -53.97
#